data_AF-A0A0M8TDG6-F1
#
_entry.id   AF-A0A0M8TDG6-F1
#
_cell.length_a   1.000
_cell.length_b   1.000
_cell.length_c   1.000
_cell.angle_alpha   90.00
_cell.angle_beta   90.00
_cell.angle_gamma   90.00
#
_symmetry.space_group_name_H-M   'P 1'
#
loop_
_entity.id
_entity.type
_entity.pdbx_description
1 polymer ?
#
loop_
_entity_poly.entity_id
_entity_poly.type
_entity_poly.pdbx_seq_one_letter_code
_entity_poly.pdbx_strand_id
1 'polypeptide(L)'
;MVLPGSHLAARQCPEAGPVAAVRLISEHERTGLIPQRVSAPADGRPYSMGLVHLPRPRSLPGPRQTYRLFTQPDGRGRHGGLWITNMVNQPLGDLVGLAGRRAEAAGTVGRLERNFGLRDFEGRSFPGWHHHMTLVSAAFTYARLTAHQDMRSISGFGSNSKTAPDPYAEPWRSLGRQQTQDRRTA
;
A
#
# COMPACT_ATOMS: atom_id res chain seq x y z
N MET A 1 -24.00 11.44 -22.92
CA MET A 1 -23.31 10.32 -23.58
C MET A 1 -21.81 10.55 -23.45
N VAL A 2 -21.17 10.01 -22.41
CA VAL A 2 -19.72 10.21 -22.17
C VAL A 2 -18.98 9.17 -22.98
N LEU A 3 -18.32 9.60 -24.05
CA LEU A 3 -17.37 8.77 -24.79
C LEU A 3 -16.18 8.47 -23.88
N PRO A 4 -15.80 7.20 -23.64
CA PRO A 4 -14.57 6.90 -22.91
C PRO A 4 -13.38 7.42 -23.71
N GLY A 5 -12.53 8.22 -23.06
CA GLY A 5 -11.39 8.84 -23.70
C GLY A 5 -10.42 7.81 -24.28
N SER A 6 -9.83 8.15 -25.42
CA SER A 6 -8.84 7.35 -26.17
C SER A 6 -7.59 6.97 -25.36
N HIS A 7 -7.39 7.53 -24.17
CA HIS A 7 -6.35 7.14 -23.22
C HIS A 7 -6.67 5.82 -22.46
N LEU A 8 -7.92 5.35 -22.51
CA LEU A 8 -8.35 4.04 -22.00
C LEU A 8 -8.22 2.93 -23.04
N ALA A 9 -7.97 3.27 -24.30
CA ALA A 9 -7.51 2.29 -25.27
C ALA A 9 -6.12 1.86 -24.80
N ALA A 10 -6.01 0.62 -24.30
CA ALA A 10 -4.73 0.00 -24.08
C ALA A 10 -3.93 0.18 -25.37
N ARG A 11 -2.80 0.89 -25.30
CA ARG A 11 -1.78 0.75 -26.34
C ARG A 11 -1.48 -0.73 -26.33
N GLN A 12 -1.92 -1.43 -27.36
CA GLN A 12 -1.74 -2.87 -27.50
C GLN A 12 -0.25 -3.14 -27.31
N CYS A 13 0.09 -3.66 -26.14
CA CYS A 13 1.36 -4.34 -25.99
C CYS A 13 1.27 -5.51 -26.98
N PRO A 14 2.29 -5.77 -27.82
CA PRO A 14 2.26 -6.89 -28.75
C PRO A 14 2.19 -8.27 -28.04
N GLU A 15 2.23 -8.28 -26.72
CA GLU A 15 1.91 -9.42 -25.87
C GLU A 15 0.40 -9.72 -25.86
N ALA A 16 0.01 -10.77 -26.59
CA ALA A 16 -1.24 -11.53 -26.59
C ALA A 16 -2.57 -10.80 -26.23
N GLY A 17 -3.55 -10.94 -27.13
CA GLY A 17 -4.87 -10.33 -26.97
C GLY A 17 -5.57 -10.65 -25.63
N PRO A 18 -6.48 -9.79 -25.14
CA PRO A 18 -6.96 -9.90 -23.77
C PRO A 18 -7.87 -11.12 -23.56
N VAL A 19 -7.63 -11.87 -22.48
CA VAL A 19 -8.31 -13.13 -22.15
C VAL A 19 -9.49 -12.87 -21.20
N ALA A 20 -10.49 -13.74 -21.16
CA ALA A 20 -11.56 -13.65 -20.17
C ALA A 20 -11.00 -13.82 -18.75
N ALA A 21 -11.38 -12.94 -17.81
CA ALA A 21 -10.88 -12.96 -16.43
C ALA A 21 -11.07 -14.31 -15.73
N VAL A 22 -12.22 -14.96 -15.95
CA VAL A 22 -12.55 -16.27 -15.36
C VAL A 22 -11.54 -17.34 -15.80
N ARG A 23 -11.15 -17.35 -17.08
CA ARG A 23 -10.18 -18.31 -17.60
C ARG A 23 -8.82 -18.10 -16.94
N LEU A 24 -8.40 -16.84 -16.81
CA LEU A 24 -7.14 -16.49 -16.17
C LEU A 24 -7.10 -16.81 -14.67
N ILE A 25 -8.22 -16.62 -13.96
CA ILE A 25 -8.34 -16.97 -12.54
C ILE A 25 -8.34 -18.49 -12.37
N SER A 26 -9.11 -19.24 -13.15
CA SER A 26 -9.13 -20.70 -13.04
C SER A 26 -7.80 -21.34 -13.44
N GLU A 27 -7.09 -20.76 -14.40
CA GLU A 27 -5.70 -21.15 -14.73
C GLU A 27 -4.78 -20.86 -13.54
N HIS A 28 -4.88 -19.66 -12.95
CA HIS A 28 -4.14 -19.30 -11.75
C HIS A 28 -4.51 -20.15 -10.52
N GLU A 29 -5.73 -20.66 -10.41
CA GLU A 29 -6.05 -21.60 -9.32
C GLU A 29 -5.47 -23.00 -9.58
N ARG A 30 -5.37 -23.43 -10.84
CA ARG A 30 -4.85 -24.75 -11.23
C ARG A 30 -3.32 -24.84 -11.25
N THR A 31 -2.66 -23.86 -11.85
CA THR A 31 -1.21 -23.82 -12.05
C THR A 31 -0.55 -22.70 -11.25
N GLY A 32 -1.34 -21.72 -10.81
CA GLY A 32 -0.89 -20.51 -10.15
C GLY A 32 0.14 -19.70 -10.87
N LEU A 33 0.09 -19.84 -12.18
CA LEU A 33 0.73 -18.96 -13.12
C LEU A 33 -0.38 -18.20 -13.84
N ILE A 34 -0.19 -16.91 -14.00
CA ILE A 34 -0.90 -16.17 -15.04
C ILE A 34 -0.07 -16.41 -16.33
N PRO A 35 -0.64 -16.90 -17.44
CA PRO A 35 0.09 -17.01 -18.69
C PRO A 35 0.61 -15.63 -19.11
N GLN A 36 1.92 -15.58 -19.42
CA GLN A 36 2.85 -14.43 -19.43
C GLN A 36 3.54 -14.17 -18.08
N ARG A 37 4.75 -14.74 -17.97
CA ARG A 37 5.74 -14.33 -16.97
C ARG A 37 6.51 -13.14 -17.52
N VAL A 38 6.44 -12.03 -16.82
CA VAL A 38 7.24 -10.84 -17.10
C VAL A 38 8.05 -10.54 -15.83
N SER A 39 9.37 -10.45 -15.97
CA SER A 39 10.21 -10.02 -14.86
C SER A 39 10.02 -8.52 -14.66
N ALA A 40 9.65 -8.09 -13.45
CA ALA A 40 9.62 -6.66 -13.17
C ALA A 40 11.05 -6.14 -12.99
N PRO A 41 11.40 -4.99 -13.59
CA PRO A 41 12.75 -4.44 -13.51
C PRO A 41 13.14 -3.97 -12.10
N ALA A 42 12.18 -3.72 -11.21
CA ALA A 42 12.42 -3.13 -9.89
C ALA A 42 13.05 -4.11 -8.88
N ASP A 43 12.58 -5.36 -8.83
CA ASP A 43 12.95 -6.30 -7.75
C ASP A 43 13.59 -7.61 -8.26
N GLY A 44 13.71 -7.78 -9.58
CA GLY A 44 14.18 -9.02 -10.21
C GLY A 44 13.27 -10.24 -9.99
N ARG A 45 12.15 -10.08 -9.29
CA ARG A 45 11.18 -11.15 -9.02
C ARG A 45 10.33 -11.42 -10.27
N PRO A 46 10.03 -12.69 -10.57
CA PRO A 46 9.12 -13.03 -11.66
C PRO A 46 7.70 -12.65 -11.25
N TYR A 47 7.06 -11.78 -12.02
CA TYR A 47 5.63 -11.51 -11.89
C TYR A 47 4.90 -12.18 -13.04
N SER A 48 3.65 -12.55 -12.82
CA SER A 48 2.80 -13.01 -13.91
C SER A 48 1.70 -11.98 -14.16
N MET A 49 1.41 -11.74 -15.43
CA MET A 49 0.57 -10.64 -15.87
C MET A 49 -0.29 -11.05 -17.05
N GLY A 50 -1.47 -10.47 -17.19
CA GLY A 50 -2.24 -10.56 -18.42
C GLY A 50 -3.28 -9.46 -18.53
N LEU A 51 -3.67 -9.11 -19.76
CA LEU A 51 -4.82 -8.26 -19.99
C LEU A 51 -6.10 -9.10 -19.91
N VAL A 52 -7.06 -8.66 -19.10
CA VAL A 52 -8.35 -9.33 -18.89
C VAL A 52 -9.53 -8.46 -19.28
N HIS A 53 -10.57 -9.09 -19.82
CA HIS A 53 -11.90 -8.52 -19.83
C HIS A 53 -12.71 -9.08 -18.66
N LEU A 54 -13.36 -8.21 -17.90
CA LEU A 54 -14.31 -8.62 -16.87
C LEU A 54 -15.65 -9.05 -17.51
N PRO A 55 -16.34 -10.06 -16.94
CA PRO A 55 -17.69 -10.40 -17.36
C PRO A 55 -18.61 -9.18 -17.19
N ARG A 56 -19.21 -8.70 -18.28
CA ARG A 56 -20.20 -7.62 -18.22
C ARG A 56 -21.60 -8.23 -18.35
N PRO A 57 -22.54 -7.87 -17.48
CA PRO A 57 -23.95 -8.20 -17.69
C PRO A 57 -24.40 -7.65 -19.04
N ARG A 58 -25.10 -8.45 -19.84
CA ARG A 58 -25.59 -8.08 -21.19
C ARG A 58 -26.43 -6.79 -21.24
N SER A 59 -26.97 -6.36 -20.09
CA SER A 59 -27.87 -5.21 -19.96
C SER A 59 -27.20 -3.82 -19.97
N LEU A 60 -25.87 -3.73 -19.98
CA LEU A 60 -25.15 -2.46 -19.85
C LEU A 60 -24.51 -2.02 -21.19
N PRO A 61 -25.03 -1.00 -21.88
CA PRO A 61 -24.39 -0.41 -23.05
C PRO A 61 -23.00 0.14 -22.69
N GLY A 62 -22.01 -0.04 -23.57
CA GLY A 62 -20.66 0.52 -23.41
C GLY A 62 -19.55 -0.40 -23.90
N PRO A 63 -18.34 0.14 -24.20
CA PRO A 63 -17.23 -0.65 -24.70
C PRO A 63 -16.72 -1.65 -23.66
N ARG A 64 -16.17 -2.77 -24.15
CA ARG A 64 -15.47 -3.74 -23.31
C ARG A 64 -14.25 -3.06 -22.70
N GLN A 65 -14.26 -2.90 -21.38
CA GLN A 65 -13.14 -2.33 -20.66
C GLN A 65 -12.09 -3.41 -20.43
N THR A 66 -10.86 -3.12 -20.89
CA THR A 66 -9.69 -3.95 -20.64
C THR A 66 -9.12 -3.59 -19.27
N TYR A 67 -8.85 -4.61 -18.49
CA TYR A 67 -8.14 -4.50 -17.22
C TYR A 67 -6.83 -5.25 -17.31
N ARG A 68 -5.94 -4.99 -16.38
CA ARG A 68 -4.69 -5.70 -16.21
C ARG A 68 -4.74 -6.49 -14.93
N LEU A 69 -4.46 -7.78 -15.04
CA LEU A 69 -4.36 -8.71 -13.95
C LEU A 69 -2.88 -9.00 -13.72
N PHE A 70 -2.44 -9.01 -12.46
CA PHE A 70 -1.11 -9.49 -12.13
C PHE A 70 -1.08 -10.15 -10.76
N THR A 71 -0.13 -11.05 -10.57
CA THR A 71 0.14 -11.72 -9.30
C THR A 71 1.61 -11.55 -8.94
N GLN A 72 1.84 -11.34 -7.65
CA GLN A 72 3.18 -11.38 -7.06
C GLN A 72 3.33 -12.73 -6.36
N PRO A 73 4.35 -13.54 -6.68
CA PRO A 73 4.67 -14.71 -5.86
C PRO A 73 4.96 -14.24 -4.43
N ASP A 74 4.37 -14.90 -3.44
CA ASP A 74 4.84 -14.68 -2.07
C ASP A 74 6.27 -15.23 -1.94
N GLY A 75 7.04 -14.73 -0.96
CA GLY A 75 8.42 -15.16 -0.74
C GLY A 75 8.58 -16.65 -0.40
N ARG A 76 7.49 -17.42 -0.37
CA ARG A 76 7.44 -18.86 -0.09
C ARG A 76 7.09 -19.68 -1.34
N GLY A 77 7.05 -19.06 -2.52
CA GLY A 77 6.73 -19.74 -3.77
C GLY A 77 5.26 -20.12 -3.92
N ARG A 78 4.39 -19.63 -3.04
CA ARG A 78 2.94 -19.74 -3.18
C ARG A 78 2.41 -18.52 -3.93
N HIS A 79 1.33 -18.73 -4.66
CA HIS A 79 0.64 -17.68 -5.39
C HIS A 79 0.21 -16.60 -4.41
N GLY A 80 0.83 -15.42 -4.48
CA GLY A 80 0.43 -14.29 -3.64
C GLY A 80 -0.86 -13.66 -4.15
N GLY A 81 -1.25 -12.56 -3.51
CA GLY A 81 -2.50 -11.86 -3.83
C GLY A 81 -2.63 -11.51 -5.32
N LEU A 82 -3.85 -11.70 -5.83
CA LEU A 82 -4.22 -11.33 -7.20
C LEU A 82 -4.66 -9.87 -7.26
N TRP A 83 -4.10 -9.11 -8.20
CA TRP A 83 -4.37 -7.68 -8.37
C TRP A 83 -5.01 -7.40 -9.72
N ILE A 84 -6.05 -6.57 -9.72
CA ILE A 84 -6.69 -6.07 -10.94
C ILE A 84 -6.65 -4.55 -10.97
N THR A 85 -6.30 -3.98 -12.12
CA THR A 85 -6.25 -2.53 -12.33
C THR A 85 -6.72 -2.13 -13.72
N ASN A 86 -7.30 -0.94 -13.85
CA ASN A 86 -7.58 -0.31 -15.15
C ASN A 86 -6.36 0.44 -15.72
N MET A 87 -5.22 0.47 -15.02
CA MET A 87 -3.97 1.09 -15.46
C MET A 87 -3.23 0.21 -16.49
N VAL A 88 -3.85 0.02 -17.65
CA VAL A 88 -3.35 -0.85 -18.73
C VAL A 88 -2.06 -0.33 -19.39
N ASN A 89 -1.82 0.98 -19.34
CA ASN A 89 -0.68 1.63 -20.01
C ASN A 89 0.53 1.90 -19.10
N GLN A 90 0.48 1.55 -17.81
CA GLN A 90 1.57 1.80 -16.85
C GLN A 90 2.64 0.70 -16.89
N PRO A 91 3.92 0.98 -16.65
CA PRO A 91 4.94 -0.07 -16.49
C PRO A 91 4.60 -1.05 -15.35
N LEU A 92 4.94 -2.33 -15.50
CA LEU A 92 4.71 -3.35 -14.47
C LEU A 92 5.40 -3.00 -13.14
N GLY A 93 6.62 -2.43 -13.19
CA GLY A 93 7.34 -2.01 -11.98
C GLY A 93 6.56 -1.02 -11.13
N ASP A 94 5.91 -0.04 -11.77
CA ASP A 94 5.09 0.96 -11.07
C ASP A 94 3.83 0.33 -10.46
N LEU A 95 3.20 -0.61 -11.17
CA LEU A 95 2.03 -1.35 -10.67
C LEU A 95 2.38 -2.22 -9.45
N VAL A 96 3.53 -2.90 -9.47
CA VAL A 96 4.03 -3.66 -8.33
C VAL A 96 4.36 -2.73 -7.17
N GLY A 97 5.00 -1.60 -7.43
CA GLY A 97 5.26 -0.59 -6.41
C GLY A 97 3.98 -0.11 -5.73
N LEU A 98 2.93 0.16 -6.52
CA LEU A 98 1.61 0.52 -6.00
C LEU A 98 0.95 -0.60 -5.19
N ALA A 99 1.04 -1.85 -5.65
CA ALA A 99 0.56 -3.01 -4.90
C ALA A 99 1.29 -3.15 -3.55
N GLY A 100 2.60 -2.92 -3.53
CA GLY A 100 3.44 -2.93 -2.32
C GLY A 100 3.01 -1.91 -1.27
N ARG A 101 2.54 -0.71 -1.70
CA ARG A 101 2.04 0.33 -0.78
C ARG A 101 0.89 -0.13 0.12
N ARG A 102 0.16 -1.19 -0.26
CA ARG A 102 -0.87 -1.78 0.63
C ARG A 102 -0.27 -2.29 1.93
N ALA A 103 0.87 -2.98 1.88
CA ALA A 103 1.54 -3.47 3.08
C ALA A 103 2.05 -2.32 3.95
N GLU A 104 2.58 -1.27 3.32
CA GLU A 104 2.99 -0.04 4.02
C GLU A 104 1.81 0.68 4.67
N ALA A 105 0.66 0.73 4.00
CA ALA A 105 -0.58 1.29 4.56
C ALA A 105 -1.04 0.50 5.78
N ALA A 106 -1.05 -0.83 5.72
CA ALA A 106 -1.39 -1.68 6.86
C ALA A 106 -0.43 -1.47 8.04
N GLY A 107 0.88 -1.39 7.77
CA GLY A 107 1.89 -1.07 8.79
C GLY A 107 1.69 0.33 9.39
N THR A 108 1.24 1.29 8.58
CA THR A 108 0.90 2.64 9.04
C THR A 108 -0.31 2.65 9.95
N VAL A 109 -1.38 1.96 9.58
CA VAL A 109 -2.56 1.79 10.46
C VAL A 109 -2.14 1.17 11.79
N GLY A 110 -1.34 0.11 11.78
CA GLY A 110 -0.85 -0.49 13.02
C GLY A 110 -0.01 0.47 13.88
N ARG A 111 0.75 1.40 13.28
CA ARG A 111 1.45 2.46 14.03
C ARG A 111 0.48 3.49 14.60
N LEU A 112 -0.54 3.90 13.84
CA LEU A 112 -1.57 4.82 14.31
C LEU A 112 -2.33 4.22 15.52
N GLU A 113 -2.64 2.92 15.46
CA GLU A 113 -3.27 2.19 16.57
C GLU A 113 -2.38 2.16 17.81
N ARG A 114 -1.09 1.83 17.67
CA ARG A 114 -0.19 1.67 18.82
C ARG A 114 0.30 2.97 19.43
N ASN A 115 0.55 3.99 18.61
CA ASN A 115 1.33 5.16 19.02
C ASN A 115 0.51 6.46 19.02
N PHE A 116 -0.65 6.50 18.36
CA PHE A 116 -1.45 7.72 18.19
C PHE A 116 -2.90 7.55 18.65
N GLY A 117 -3.27 6.42 19.26
CA GLY A 117 -4.59 6.21 19.84
C GLY A 117 -5.71 6.15 18.81
N LEU A 118 -5.46 5.59 17.62
CA LEU A 118 -6.48 5.43 16.57
C LEU A 118 -7.75 4.72 17.09
N ARG A 119 -7.62 3.84 18.08
CA ARG A 119 -8.72 3.04 18.65
C ARG A 119 -9.29 3.61 19.95
N ASP A 120 -8.75 4.72 20.45
CA ASP A 120 -8.99 5.21 21.81
C ASP A 120 -10.16 6.20 21.90
N PHE A 121 -11.03 6.22 20.88
CA PHE A 121 -12.23 7.05 20.88
C PHE A 121 -13.38 6.33 21.58
N GLU A 122 -13.82 6.87 22.72
CA GLU A 122 -14.90 6.30 23.54
C GLU A 122 -16.25 7.02 23.38
N GLY A 123 -16.29 8.08 22.57
CA GLY A 123 -17.52 8.83 22.30
C GLY A 123 -18.50 8.06 21.40
N ARG A 124 -19.75 8.54 21.33
CA ARG A 124 -20.81 7.95 20.47
C ARG A 124 -21.31 8.88 19.37
N SER A 125 -20.61 9.99 19.14
CA SER A 125 -20.98 10.96 18.12
C SER A 125 -20.10 10.80 16.89
N PHE A 126 -20.73 10.78 15.72
CA PHE A 126 -20.02 10.75 14.45
C PHE A 126 -19.10 11.99 14.25
N PRO A 127 -19.54 13.23 14.58
CA PRO A 127 -18.65 14.39 14.53
C PRO A 127 -17.43 14.27 15.45
N GLY A 128 -17.62 13.72 16.66
CA GLY A 128 -16.52 13.48 17.61
C GLY A 128 -15.53 12.45 17.08
N TRP A 129 -16.02 11.35 16.51
CA TRP A 129 -15.18 10.32 15.90
C TRP A 129 -14.36 10.89 14.74
N HIS A 130 -14.98 11.70 13.87
CA HIS A 130 -14.29 12.32 12.75
C HIS A 130 -13.23 13.30 13.23
N HIS A 131 -13.51 14.13 14.24
CA HIS A 131 -12.52 15.03 14.84
C HIS A 131 -11.32 14.26 15.40
N HIS A 132 -11.57 13.17 16.12
CA HIS A 132 -10.53 12.27 16.63
C HIS A 132 -9.66 11.71 15.51
N MET A 133 -10.26 11.13 14.46
CA MET A 133 -9.53 10.59 13.31
C MET A 133 -8.66 11.64 12.61
N THR A 134 -9.16 12.89 12.50
CA THR A 134 -8.41 14.02 11.96
C THR A 134 -7.21 14.38 12.85
N LEU A 135 -7.39 14.49 14.17
CA LEU A 135 -6.30 14.78 15.10
C LEU A 135 -5.21 13.71 15.08
N VAL A 136 -5.60 12.43 15.09
CA VAL A 136 -4.68 11.29 14.94
C VAL A 136 -3.86 11.39 13.64
N SER A 137 -4.53 11.73 12.52
CA SER A 137 -3.88 11.89 11.22
C SER A 137 -2.92 13.08 11.18
N ALA A 138 -3.31 14.21 11.79
CA ALA A 138 -2.48 15.41 11.90
C ALA A 138 -1.23 15.16 12.75
N ALA A 139 -1.39 14.52 13.91
CA ALA A 139 -0.29 14.15 14.80
C ALA A 139 0.70 13.20 14.12
N PHE A 140 0.22 12.18 13.41
CA PHE A 140 1.06 11.28 12.63
C PHE A 140 1.84 12.00 11.52
N THR A 141 1.16 12.89 10.79
CA THR A 141 1.79 13.67 9.72
C THR A 141 2.89 14.58 10.26
N TYR A 142 2.60 15.28 11.37
CA TYR A 142 3.58 16.12 12.06
C TYR A 142 4.82 15.31 12.48
N ALA A 143 4.62 14.21 13.20
CA ALA A 143 5.72 13.35 13.65
C ALA A 143 6.57 12.79 12.49
N ARG A 144 5.93 12.46 11.35
CA ARG A 144 6.64 11.97 10.17
C ARG A 144 7.42 13.08 9.47
N LEU A 145 6.88 14.30 9.41
CA LEU A 145 7.58 15.44 8.82
C LEU A 145 8.80 15.85 9.64
N THR A 146 8.68 15.91 10.97
CA THR A 146 9.79 16.28 11.85
C THR A 146 10.92 15.27 11.77
N ALA A 147 10.62 13.97 11.84
CA ALA A 147 11.64 12.92 11.67
C ALA A 147 12.39 13.03 10.32
N HIS A 148 11.68 13.41 9.25
CA HIS A 148 12.30 13.60 7.94
C HIS A 148 13.15 14.88 7.85
N GLN A 149 12.81 15.91 8.61
CA GLN A 149 13.61 17.13 8.72
C GLN A 149 14.91 16.86 9.50
N ASP A 150 14.83 16.10 10.59
CA ASP A 150 15.99 15.73 11.40
C ASP A 150 16.98 14.84 10.62
N MET A 151 16.47 13.89 9.83
CA MET A 151 17.32 13.08 8.95
C MET A 151 18.05 13.92 7.89
N ARG A 152 17.38 14.97 7.36
CA ARG A 152 18.00 15.88 6.39
C ARG A 152 19.06 16.76 7.04
N SER A 153 18.82 17.27 8.25
CA SER A 153 19.79 18.11 8.96
C SER A 153 21.06 17.32 9.34
N ILE A 154 20.91 16.04 9.73
CA ILE A 154 22.04 15.14 10.01
C ILE A 154 22.86 14.85 8.74
N SER A 155 22.21 14.66 7.59
CA SER A 155 22.93 14.42 6.33
C SER A 155 23.70 15.64 5.78
N GLY A 156 23.37 16.86 6.25
CA GLY A 156 24.07 18.10 5.90
C GLY A 156 25.34 18.37 6.71
N PHE A 157 25.57 17.61 7.79
CA PHE A 157 26.80 17.63 8.58
C PHE A 157 27.57 16.32 8.34
N GLY A 158 28.84 16.39 7.93
CA GLY A 158 29.67 15.23 7.59
C GLY A 158 29.60 14.09 8.61
N SER A 159 29.30 12.89 8.11
CA SER A 159 28.99 11.67 8.87
C SER A 159 30.14 11.17 9.75
N ASN A 160 29.85 10.86 11.01
CA ASN A 160 30.51 9.79 11.76
C ASN A 160 29.40 8.89 12.33
N SER A 161 29.32 7.65 11.82
CA SER A 161 28.22 6.72 12.05
C SER A 161 28.23 6.14 13.47
N LYS A 162 27.29 6.63 14.30
CA LYS A 162 26.78 5.89 15.46
C LYS A 162 25.32 5.53 15.16
N THR A 163 25.00 4.25 15.29
CA THR A 163 23.69 3.64 14.98
C THR A 163 22.53 4.55 15.41
N ALA A 164 21.76 5.03 14.44
CA ALA A 164 20.62 5.91 14.70
C ALA A 164 19.58 5.15 15.56
N PRO A 165 19.17 5.68 16.72
CA PRO A 165 18.07 5.09 17.48
C PRO A 165 16.79 5.13 16.66
N ASP A 166 15.88 4.17 16.88
CA ASP A 166 14.53 4.21 16.29
C ASP A 166 13.92 5.59 16.57
N PRO A 167 13.63 6.41 15.54
CA PRO A 167 13.11 7.76 15.72
C PRO A 167 11.70 7.78 16.33
N TYR A 168 11.10 6.61 16.55
CA TYR A 168 9.83 6.44 17.24
C TYR A 168 9.95 5.69 18.58
N ALA A 169 11.18 5.39 19.06
CA ALA A 169 11.37 4.88 20.42
C ALA A 169 10.98 5.95 21.42
N GLU A 170 10.01 5.63 22.29
CA GLU A 170 9.24 6.60 23.07
C GLU A 170 10.07 7.40 24.09
N PRO A 171 10.30 8.71 23.86
CA PRO A 171 11.00 9.57 24.82
C PRO A 171 10.13 9.94 26.03
N TRP A 172 8.81 9.74 25.94
CA TRP A 172 7.84 10.21 26.94
C TRP A 172 7.42 9.15 27.96
N ARG A 173 7.76 7.86 27.76
CA ARG A 173 7.56 6.80 28.79
C ARG A 173 8.48 6.94 30.00
N SER A 174 9.60 7.63 29.87
CA SER A 174 10.55 7.88 30.97
C SER A 174 10.08 8.99 31.93
N LEU A 175 9.19 9.89 31.49
CA LEU A 175 8.62 10.94 32.33
C LEU A 175 7.63 10.41 33.38
N GLY A 176 7.07 9.21 33.18
CA GLY A 176 6.09 8.61 34.11
C GLY A 176 6.66 7.90 35.33
N ARG A 177 7.99 7.71 35.43
CA ARG A 177 8.61 6.89 36.50
C ARG A 177 9.25 7.66 37.66
N GLN A 178 9.36 8.99 37.59
CA GLN A 178 10.01 9.78 38.64
C GLN A 178 9.04 10.33 39.71
N GLN A 179 7.72 10.23 39.52
CA GLN A 179 6.76 10.86 40.42
C GLN A 179 6.27 9.97 41.58
N THR A 180 6.65 8.69 41.63
CA THR A 180 6.17 7.74 42.66
C THR A 180 7.12 7.50 43.83
N GLN A 181 8.33 8.06 43.82
CA GLN A 181 9.32 7.85 44.89
C GLN A 181 9.22 8.89 46.04
N ASP A 182 8.58 10.04 45.83
CA ASP A 182 8.62 11.18 46.76
C ASP A 182 7.42 11.26 47.74
N ARG A 183 6.83 10.10 48.08
CA ARG A 183 5.67 10.03 49.01
C ARG A 183 5.83 9.01 50.14
N ARG A 184 7.06 8.55 50.42
CA ARG A 184 7.38 7.64 51.54
C ARG A 184 8.62 8.06 52.31
N THR A 185 8.67 9.32 52.76
CA THR A 185 9.47 9.73 53.94
C THR A 185 8.96 11.09 54.39
N ALA A 186 7.96 11.07 55.26
CA ALA A 186 7.65 12.12 56.22
C ALA A 186 6.87 11.45 57.37
#